data_AF-A0AA50E0I1-F1
#
_entry.id   AF-A0AA50E0I1-F1
#
_cell.length_a   1.000
_cell.length_b   1.000
_cell.length_c   1.000
_cell.angle_alpha   90.00
_cell.angle_beta   90.00
_cell.angle_gamma   90.00
#
_symmetry.space_group_name_H-M   'P 1'
#
loop_
_entity.id
_entity.type
_entity.pdbx_description
1 polymer ?
#
loop_
_entity_poly.entity_id
_entity_poly.type
_entity_poly.pdbx_seq_one_letter_code
_entity_poly.pdbx_strand_id
1 'polypeptide(L)'
;MASFLALLPRSLTTFLYAIAALLRFYGNIDTTPIPRIPLTILGWSFLAFTLGTAALLVNLGLEWNTGNRSRNREIEARERETRRDNLADEERNRASEEREKADRERDRADQERDRADQERNRADQERDRADQERQRAARRARIQNRGFVLQTRYQLAPSPEARATLIDFLSFLQEYGE
;
A
#
# COMPACT_ATOMS: atom_id res chain seq x y z
N MET A 1 -43.53 6.97 14.46
CA MET A 1 -44.79 7.64 14.86
C MET A 1 -44.78 9.03 14.26
N ALA A 2 -45.46 9.24 13.13
CA ALA A 2 -45.58 10.58 12.56
C ALA A 2 -46.47 11.40 13.50
N SER A 3 -45.87 12.34 14.21
CA SER A 3 -46.60 13.22 15.14
C SER A 3 -47.73 13.93 14.40
N PHE A 4 -48.93 13.94 14.98
CA PHE A 4 -50.12 14.64 14.46
C PHE A 4 -49.83 16.12 14.12
N LEU A 5 -48.83 16.71 14.79
CA LEU A 5 -48.27 18.04 14.54
C LEU A 5 -47.58 18.22 13.18
N ALA A 6 -47.12 17.14 12.52
CA ALA A 6 -46.49 17.20 11.19
C ALA A 6 -47.51 17.25 10.04
N LEU A 7 -48.74 16.78 10.27
CA LEU A 7 -49.85 16.86 9.31
C LEU A 7 -50.61 18.19 9.43
N LEU A 8 -50.57 18.82 10.61
CA LEU A 8 -51.28 20.06 10.91
C LEU A 8 -51.03 21.21 9.92
N PRO A 9 -49.78 21.54 9.50
CA PRO A 9 -49.52 22.75 8.73
C PRO A 9 -50.17 22.74 7.35
N ARG A 10 -50.13 21.59 6.66
CA ARG A 10 -50.63 21.45 5.29
C ARG A 10 -52.15 21.35 5.22
N SER A 11 -52.78 20.67 6.18
CA SER A 11 -54.24 20.67 6.29
C SER A 11 -54.78 22.01 6.81
N LEU A 12 -54.03 22.70 7.67
CA LEU A 12 -54.41 23.99 8.23
C LEU A 12 -54.39 25.11 7.18
N THR A 13 -53.39 25.16 6.30
CA THR A 13 -53.38 26.14 5.19
C THR A 13 -54.59 25.97 4.29
N THR A 14 -54.86 24.74 3.84
CA THR A 14 -56.03 24.43 3.01
C THR A 14 -57.34 24.75 3.73
N PHE A 15 -57.43 24.42 5.02
CA PHE A 15 -58.60 24.72 5.85
C PHE A 15 -58.85 26.23 6.02
N LEU A 16 -57.80 27.01 6.29
CA LEU A 16 -57.90 28.47 6.45
C LEU A 16 -58.32 29.15 5.15
N TYR A 17 -57.78 28.72 4.01
CA TYR A 17 -58.24 29.23 2.71
C TYR A 17 -59.68 28.81 2.40
N ALA A 18 -60.08 27.59 2.75
CA ALA A 18 -61.46 27.14 2.60
C ALA A 18 -62.44 27.97 3.47
N ILE A 19 -62.06 28.29 4.71
CA ILE A 19 -62.84 29.18 5.58
C ILE A 19 -62.90 30.59 4.99
N ALA A 20 -61.77 31.13 4.53
CA ALA A 20 -61.74 32.46 3.92
C ALA A 20 -62.69 32.54 2.72
N ALA A 21 -62.69 31.51 1.86
CA ALA A 21 -63.58 31.41 0.71
C ALA A 21 -65.06 31.24 1.12
N LEU A 22 -65.35 30.38 2.10
CA LEU A 22 -66.70 30.17 2.61
C LEU A 22 -67.31 31.45 3.19
N LEU A 23 -66.55 32.15 4.05
CA LEU A 23 -66.96 33.42 4.63
C LEU A 23 -67.17 34.51 3.56
N ARG A 24 -66.34 34.49 2.50
CA ARG A 24 -66.43 35.46 1.40
C ARG A 24 -67.61 35.22 0.47
N PHE A 25 -67.98 33.96 0.24
CA PHE A 25 -68.98 33.57 -0.76
C PHE A 25 -70.38 33.34 -0.18
N TYR A 26 -70.48 32.85 1.07
CA TYR A 26 -71.77 32.54 1.72
C TYR A 26 -72.14 33.46 2.88
N GLY A 27 -71.20 34.28 3.37
CA GLY A 27 -71.44 35.19 4.49
C GLY A 27 -71.89 36.58 4.04
N ASN A 28 -72.87 37.16 4.74
CA ASN A 28 -73.24 38.55 4.52
C ASN A 28 -72.14 39.48 5.05
N ILE A 29 -71.47 40.18 4.14
CA ILE A 29 -70.16 40.83 4.32
C ILE A 29 -70.16 41.84 5.48
N ASP A 30 -71.29 42.49 5.75
CA ASP A 30 -71.45 43.54 6.76
C ASP A 30 -71.90 43.01 8.13
N THR A 31 -72.17 41.71 8.25
CA THR A 31 -72.65 41.12 9.51
C THR A 31 -71.52 40.97 10.52
N THR A 32 -71.79 41.28 11.78
CA THR A 32 -70.88 41.04 12.92
C THR A 32 -71.32 39.78 13.66
N PRO A 33 -70.71 38.61 13.39
CA PRO A 33 -71.19 37.32 13.92
C PRO A 33 -70.96 37.19 15.43
N ILE A 34 -69.99 37.93 15.98
CA ILE A 34 -69.63 37.90 17.41
C ILE A 34 -69.77 39.32 17.95
N PRO A 35 -70.82 39.64 18.73
CA PRO A 35 -71.11 41.01 19.18
C PRO A 35 -70.02 41.65 20.06
N ARG A 36 -69.13 40.84 20.65
CA ARG A 36 -68.01 41.31 21.48
C ARG A 36 -66.76 41.70 20.69
N ILE A 37 -66.67 41.34 19.42
CA ILE A 37 -65.51 41.63 18.57
C ILE A 37 -66.04 42.43 17.37
N PRO A 38 -65.63 43.69 17.17
CA PRO A 38 -66.14 44.54 16.09
C PRO A 38 -65.52 44.18 14.73
N LEU A 39 -65.49 42.88 14.39
CA LEU A 39 -65.06 42.38 13.10
C LEU A 39 -66.27 41.91 12.29
N THR A 40 -66.40 42.46 11.08
CA THR A 40 -67.37 41.99 10.10
C THR A 40 -66.92 40.65 9.51
N ILE A 41 -67.83 39.93 8.85
CA ILE A 41 -67.51 38.71 8.09
C ILE A 41 -66.37 38.96 7.08
N LEU A 42 -66.30 40.16 6.48
CA LEU A 42 -65.18 40.56 5.63
C LEU A 42 -63.84 40.55 6.38
N GLY A 43 -63.82 41.11 7.59
CA GLY A 43 -62.64 41.11 8.46
C GLY A 43 -62.20 39.70 8.84
N TRP A 44 -63.15 38.82 9.16
CA TRP A 44 -62.88 37.42 9.47
C TRP A 44 -62.33 36.64 8.27
N SER A 45 -62.86 36.89 7.07
CA SER A 45 -62.34 36.30 5.82
C SER A 45 -60.91 36.77 5.53
N PHE A 46 -60.63 38.07 5.70
CA PHE A 46 -59.28 38.60 5.54
C PHE A 46 -58.30 38.01 6.56
N LEU A 47 -58.69 37.90 7.83
CA LEU A 47 -57.87 37.24 8.84
C LEU A 47 -57.60 35.77 8.52
N ALA A 48 -58.61 35.02 8.06
CA ALA A 48 -58.41 33.63 7.66
C ALA A 48 -57.44 33.51 6.48
N PHE A 49 -57.52 34.42 5.50
CA PHE A 49 -56.62 34.47 4.35
C PHE A 49 -55.18 34.83 4.75
N THR A 50 -54.98 35.82 5.62
CA THR A 50 -53.64 36.21 6.09
C THR A 50 -53.00 35.13 6.94
N LEU A 51 -53.77 34.49 7.83
CA LEU A 51 -53.31 33.34 8.61
C LEU A 51 -52.97 32.14 7.70
N GLY A 52 -53.78 31.87 6.68
CA GLY A 52 -53.51 30.82 5.69
C GLY A 52 -52.20 31.06 4.93
N THR A 53 -51.95 32.31 4.55
CA THR A 53 -50.73 32.73 3.86
C THR A 53 -49.50 32.65 4.77
N ALA A 54 -49.62 33.09 6.03
CA ALA A 54 -48.55 32.95 7.02
C ALA A 54 -48.21 31.47 7.27
N ALA A 55 -49.21 30.62 7.42
CA ALA A 55 -49.03 29.18 7.60
C ALA A 55 -48.36 28.52 6.38
N LEU A 56 -48.67 28.98 5.15
CA LEU A 56 -48.03 28.50 3.92
C LEU A 56 -46.52 28.82 3.92
N LEU A 57 -46.15 30.05 4.26
CA LEU A 57 -44.75 30.49 4.32
C LEU A 57 -43.97 29.72 5.39
N VAL A 58 -44.57 29.49 6.55
CA VAL A 58 -43.96 28.67 7.62
C VAL A 58 -43.75 27.23 7.13
N ASN A 59 -44.75 26.63 6.48
CA ASN A 59 -44.63 25.27 5.96
C ASN A 59 -43.51 25.16 4.91
N LEU A 60 -43.45 26.09 3.96
CA LEU A 60 -42.41 26.15 2.94
C LEU A 60 -41.01 26.33 3.56
N GLY A 61 -40.89 27.20 4.56
CA GLY A 61 -39.63 27.41 5.28
C GLY A 61 -39.16 26.18 6.06
N LEU A 62 -40.09 25.45 6.69
CA LEU A 62 -39.77 24.21 7.39
C LEU A 62 -39.36 23.09 6.42
N GLU A 63 -40.07 22.93 5.31
CA GLU A 63 -39.74 21.95 4.27
C GLU A 63 -38.36 22.27 3.66
N TRP A 64 -38.08 23.55 3.36
CA TRP A 64 -36.78 23.97 2.86
C TRP A 64 -35.66 23.72 3.87
N ASN A 65 -35.86 24.05 5.15
CA ASN A 65 -34.86 23.84 6.20
C ASN A 65 -34.58 22.35 6.46
N THR A 66 -35.62 21.53 6.51
CA THR A 66 -35.49 20.07 6.68
C THR A 66 -34.79 19.44 5.47
N GLY A 67 -35.18 19.83 4.25
CA GLY A 67 -34.52 19.39 3.02
C GLY A 67 -33.07 19.86 2.92
N ASN A 68 -32.75 21.06 3.37
CA ASN A 68 -31.38 21.58 3.38
C ASN A 68 -30.50 20.81 4.36
N ARG A 69 -31.00 20.50 5.57
CA ARG A 69 -30.26 19.67 6.53
C ARG A 69 -30.03 18.25 6.02
N SER A 70 -31.01 17.65 5.32
CA SER A 70 -30.85 16.32 4.73
C SER A 70 -29.72 16.33 3.70
N ARG A 71 -29.77 17.28 2.76
CA ARG A 71 -28.72 17.45 1.74
C ARG A 71 -27.34 17.70 2.34
N ASN A 72 -27.25 18.53 3.39
CA ASN A 72 -25.97 18.78 4.05
C ASN A 72 -25.39 17.52 4.68
N ARG A 73 -26.21 16.68 5.31
CA ARG A 73 -25.76 15.40 5.87
C ARG A 73 -25.28 14.43 4.79
N GLU A 74 -25.96 14.39 3.64
CA GLU A 74 -25.53 13.57 2.51
C GLU A 74 -24.19 14.04 1.94
N ILE A 75 -23.99 15.35 1.82
CA ILE A 75 -22.71 15.94 1.38
C ILE A 75 -21.61 15.60 2.37
N GLU A 76 -21.83 15.83 3.67
CA GLU A 76 -20.86 15.48 4.71
C GLU A 76 -20.56 13.97 4.74
N ALA A 77 -21.55 13.11 4.48
CA ALA A 77 -21.34 11.66 4.41
C ALA A 77 -20.44 11.30 3.22
N ARG A 78 -20.69 11.87 2.04
CA ARG A 78 -19.86 11.70 0.85
C ARG A 78 -18.44 12.21 1.07
N GLU A 79 -18.28 13.38 1.67
CA GLU A 79 -16.95 13.93 1.99
C GLU A 79 -16.18 13.04 2.97
N ARG A 80 -16.86 12.46 3.97
CA ARG A 80 -16.24 11.50 4.89
C ARG A 80 -15.84 10.21 4.17
N GLU A 81 -16.64 9.74 3.23
CA GLU A 81 -16.33 8.58 2.41
C GLU A 81 -15.12 8.85 1.51
N THR A 82 -15.12 9.95 0.74
CA THR A 82 -13.97 10.37 -0.06
C THR A 82 -12.71 10.53 0.78
N ARG A 83 -12.82 11.10 1.99
CA ARG A 83 -11.66 11.21 2.90
C ARG A 83 -11.15 9.84 3.33
N ARG A 84 -12.02 8.88 3.62
CA ARG A 84 -11.63 7.51 3.98
C ARG A 84 -10.94 6.82 2.81
N ASP A 85 -11.47 6.96 1.61
CA ASP A 85 -10.89 6.38 0.40
C ASP A 85 -9.50 6.95 0.14
N ASN A 86 -9.35 8.28 0.23
CA ASN A 86 -8.05 8.94 0.09
C ASN A 86 -7.03 8.45 1.13
N LEU A 87 -7.45 8.26 2.39
CA LEU A 87 -6.57 7.72 3.43
C LEU A 87 -6.17 6.27 3.15
N ALA A 88 -7.09 5.45 2.65
CA ALA A 88 -6.80 4.07 2.26
C ALA A 88 -5.84 3.99 1.08
N ASP A 89 -5.98 4.90 0.10
CA ASP A 89 -5.07 5.00 -1.04
C ASP A 89 -3.68 5.49 -0.61
N GLU A 90 -3.60 6.46 0.30
CA GLU A 90 -2.32 6.87 0.89
C GLU A 90 -1.63 5.71 1.63
N GLU A 91 -2.37 4.92 2.41
CA GLU A 91 -1.83 3.76 3.12
C GLU A 91 -1.30 2.70 2.15
N ARG A 92 -2.06 2.42 1.07
CA ARG A 92 -1.62 1.50 0.00
C ARG A 92 -0.35 2.00 -0.69
N ASN A 93 -0.26 3.29 -0.98
CA ASN A 93 0.91 3.87 -1.62
C ASN A 93 2.14 3.75 -0.72
N ARG A 94 2.01 4.06 0.58
CA ARG A 94 3.11 3.87 1.56
C ARG A 94 3.55 2.41 1.64
N ALA A 95 2.61 1.47 1.71
CA ALA A 95 2.92 0.05 1.73
C ALA A 95 3.63 -0.40 0.43
N SER A 96 3.27 0.16 -0.72
CA SER A 96 3.94 -0.12 -1.99
C SER A 96 5.36 0.43 -2.02
N GLU A 97 5.59 1.65 -1.52
CA GLU A 97 6.92 2.25 -1.42
C GLU A 97 7.84 1.46 -0.47
N GLU A 98 7.31 0.98 0.66
CA GLU A 98 8.06 0.13 1.59
C GLU A 98 8.47 -1.19 0.96
N ARG A 99 7.57 -1.85 0.21
CA ARG A 99 7.89 -3.06 -0.55
C ARG A 99 8.99 -2.80 -1.57
N GLU A 100 8.88 -1.73 -2.34
CA GLU A 100 9.89 -1.40 -3.35
C GLU A 100 11.27 -1.14 -2.72
N LYS A 101 11.32 -0.50 -1.54
CA LYS A 101 12.59 -0.34 -0.79
C LYS A 101 13.15 -1.69 -0.34
N ALA A 102 12.31 -2.58 0.18
CA ALA A 102 12.72 -3.91 0.60
C ALA A 102 13.24 -4.76 -0.57
N ASP A 103 12.59 -4.68 -1.74
CA ASP A 103 13.02 -5.39 -2.93
C ASP A 103 14.39 -4.87 -3.42
N ARG A 104 14.59 -3.54 -3.46
CA ARG A 104 15.89 -2.94 -3.78
C ARG A 104 17.00 -3.35 -2.80
N GLU A 105 16.67 -3.54 -1.52
CA GLU A 105 17.63 -4.00 -0.53
C GLU A 105 18.02 -5.47 -0.75
N ARG A 106 17.03 -6.32 -1.08
CA ARG A 106 17.28 -7.72 -1.45
C ARG A 106 18.17 -7.81 -2.68
N ASP A 107 17.87 -7.05 -3.73
CA ASP A 107 18.68 -7.05 -4.96
C ASP A 107 20.14 -6.66 -4.70
N ARG A 108 20.38 -5.71 -3.77
CA ARG A 108 21.74 -5.33 -3.37
C ARG A 108 22.44 -6.45 -2.59
N ALA A 109 21.73 -7.10 -1.67
CA ALA A 109 22.26 -8.22 -0.90
C ALA A 109 22.61 -9.40 -1.81
N ASP A 110 21.78 -9.69 -2.81
CA ASP A 110 22.04 -10.75 -3.79
C ASP A 110 23.26 -10.41 -4.66
N GLN A 111 23.39 -9.17 -5.13
CA GLN A 111 24.60 -8.73 -5.84
C GLN A 111 25.88 -8.84 -4.99
N GLU A 112 25.79 -8.55 -3.70
CA GLU A 112 26.93 -8.69 -2.79
C GLU A 112 27.32 -10.17 -2.58
N ARG A 113 26.32 -11.05 -2.45
CA ARG A 113 26.54 -12.51 -2.40
C ARG A 113 27.21 -13.02 -3.67
N ASP A 114 26.73 -12.62 -4.84
CA ASP A 114 27.31 -13.03 -6.11
C ASP A 114 28.78 -12.61 -6.23
N ARG A 115 29.13 -11.40 -5.75
CA ARG A 115 30.52 -10.94 -5.72
C ARG A 115 31.37 -11.76 -4.76
N ALA A 116 30.86 -12.05 -3.57
CA ALA A 116 31.55 -12.86 -2.58
C ALA A 116 31.80 -14.29 -3.10
N ASP A 117 30.82 -14.89 -3.80
CA ASP A 117 30.96 -16.20 -4.41
C ASP A 117 31.98 -16.20 -5.56
N GLN A 118 32.00 -15.14 -6.38
CA GLN A 118 33.04 -14.98 -7.40
C GLN A 118 34.44 -14.86 -6.79
N GLU A 119 34.58 -14.12 -5.69
CA GLU A 119 35.87 -13.98 -5.00
C GLU A 119 36.33 -15.31 -4.39
N ARG A 120 35.42 -16.06 -3.75
CA ARG A 120 35.71 -17.42 -3.26
C ARG A 120 36.18 -18.34 -4.37
N ASN A 121 35.49 -18.35 -5.50
CA ASN A 121 35.87 -19.17 -6.65
C ASN A 121 37.27 -18.82 -7.18
N ARG A 122 37.66 -17.55 -7.16
CA ARG A 122 39.03 -17.13 -7.54
C ARG A 122 40.06 -17.61 -6.52
N ALA A 123 39.77 -17.46 -5.23
CA ALA A 123 40.65 -17.91 -4.16
C ALA A 123 40.86 -19.44 -4.20
N ASP A 124 39.81 -20.20 -4.49
CA ASP A 124 39.90 -21.66 -4.63
C ASP A 124 40.76 -22.05 -5.85
N GLN A 125 40.58 -21.38 -7.00
CA GLN A 125 41.44 -21.59 -8.17
C GLN A 125 42.91 -21.27 -7.89
N GLU A 126 43.20 -20.22 -7.11
CA GLU A 126 44.57 -19.89 -6.73
C GLU A 126 45.17 -20.96 -5.79
N ARG A 127 44.39 -21.47 -4.83
CA ARG A 127 44.80 -22.58 -3.97
C ARG A 127 45.13 -23.83 -4.77
N ASP A 128 44.27 -24.20 -5.72
CA ASP A 128 44.49 -25.37 -6.57
C ASP A 128 45.77 -25.24 -7.39
N ARG A 129 46.05 -24.04 -7.94
CA ARG A 129 47.30 -23.77 -8.64
C ARG A 129 48.52 -23.89 -7.72
N ALA A 130 48.44 -23.29 -6.53
CA ALA A 130 49.52 -23.36 -5.54
C ALA A 130 49.79 -24.81 -5.10
N ASP A 131 48.76 -25.62 -4.93
CA ASP A 131 48.90 -27.03 -4.58
C ASP A 131 49.50 -27.85 -5.72
N GLN A 132 49.11 -27.59 -6.97
CA GLN A 132 49.76 -28.20 -8.14
C GLN A 132 51.25 -27.82 -8.22
N GLU A 133 51.60 -26.56 -7.98
CA GLU A 133 53.00 -26.12 -7.95
C GLU A 133 53.79 -26.79 -6.82
N ARG A 134 53.21 -26.90 -5.61
CA ARG A 134 53.80 -27.62 -4.49
C ARG A 134 54.05 -29.09 -4.84
N GLN A 135 53.10 -29.76 -5.48
CA GLN A 135 53.26 -31.15 -5.91
C GLN A 135 54.38 -31.29 -6.95
N ARG A 136 54.44 -30.38 -7.93
CA ARG A 136 55.53 -30.34 -8.92
C ARG A 136 56.89 -30.12 -8.27
N ALA A 137 56.98 -29.17 -7.33
CA ALA A 137 58.20 -28.89 -6.58
C ALA A 137 58.62 -30.09 -5.73
N ALA A 138 57.69 -30.74 -5.03
CA ALA A 138 57.95 -31.95 -4.26
C ALA A 138 58.43 -33.11 -5.15
N ARG A 139 57.83 -33.30 -6.33
CA ARG A 139 58.28 -34.30 -7.32
C ARG A 139 59.73 -34.02 -7.75
N ARG A 140 60.05 -32.78 -8.10
CA ARG A 140 61.41 -32.34 -8.48
C ARG A 140 62.41 -32.58 -7.35
N ALA A 141 62.10 -32.16 -6.13
CA ALA A 141 62.95 -32.37 -4.96
C ALA A 141 63.20 -33.85 -4.68
N ARG A 142 62.18 -34.71 -4.82
CA ARG A 142 62.31 -36.16 -4.64
C ARG A 142 63.24 -36.79 -5.69
N ILE A 143 63.14 -36.35 -6.94
CA ILE A 143 64.03 -36.79 -8.03
C ILE A 143 65.47 -36.36 -7.74
N GLN A 144 65.68 -35.09 -7.39
CA GLN A 144 67.01 -34.55 -7.06
C GLN A 144 67.63 -35.28 -5.87
N ASN A 145 66.89 -35.47 -4.77
CA ASN A 145 67.37 -36.20 -3.60
C ASN A 145 67.74 -37.64 -3.95
N ARG A 146 66.96 -38.33 -4.77
CA ARG A 146 67.26 -39.70 -5.20
C ARG A 146 68.54 -39.76 -6.05
N GLY A 147 68.71 -38.83 -6.98
CA GLY A 147 69.93 -38.71 -7.78
C GLY A 147 71.17 -38.46 -6.90
N PHE A 148 71.08 -37.51 -5.96
CA PHE A 148 72.15 -37.21 -5.01
C PHE A 148 72.55 -38.45 -4.19
N VAL A 149 71.58 -39.15 -3.60
CA VAL A 149 71.84 -40.37 -2.81
C VAL A 149 72.51 -41.46 -3.65
N LEU A 150 72.05 -41.69 -4.88
CA LEU A 150 72.64 -42.69 -5.78
C LEU A 150 74.08 -42.33 -6.15
N GLN A 151 74.35 -41.05 -6.44
CA GLN A 151 75.70 -40.57 -6.75
C GLN A 151 76.64 -40.69 -5.54
N THR A 152 76.20 -40.26 -4.35
CA THR A 152 76.98 -40.41 -3.11
C THR A 152 77.29 -41.87 -2.83
N ARG A 153 76.32 -42.78 -3.01
CA ARG A 153 76.53 -44.21 -2.84
C ARG A 153 77.58 -44.76 -3.81
N TYR A 154 77.52 -44.37 -5.08
CA TYR A 154 78.51 -44.78 -6.08
C TYR A 154 79.93 -44.27 -5.75
N GLN A 155 80.06 -43.05 -5.23
CA GLN A 155 81.36 -42.47 -4.83
C GLN A 155 81.95 -43.16 -3.59
N LEU A 156 81.12 -43.51 -2.61
CA LEU A 156 81.57 -44.15 -1.37
C LEU A 156 81.91 -45.64 -1.56
N ALA A 157 81.18 -46.33 -2.44
CA ALA A 157 81.35 -47.75 -2.69
C ALA A 157 81.08 -48.09 -4.17
N PRO A 158 82.06 -47.88 -5.06
CA PRO A 158 81.88 -48.16 -6.49
C PRO A 158 81.75 -49.68 -6.72
N SER A 159 80.54 -50.11 -7.10
CA SER A 159 80.24 -51.50 -7.44
C SER A 159 79.53 -51.60 -8.81
N PRO A 160 79.61 -52.74 -9.50
CA PRO A 160 78.86 -52.97 -10.75
C PRO A 160 77.35 -52.75 -10.59
N GLU A 161 76.80 -53.14 -9.45
CA GLU A 161 75.38 -52.96 -9.09
C GLU A 161 75.02 -51.48 -8.90
N ALA A 162 75.87 -50.71 -8.21
CA ALA A 162 75.66 -49.27 -8.03
C ALA A 162 75.72 -48.53 -9.38
N ARG A 163 76.62 -48.95 -10.28
CA ARG A 163 76.73 -48.42 -11.65
C ARG A 163 75.47 -48.74 -12.48
N ALA A 164 74.98 -49.98 -12.42
CA ALA A 164 73.77 -50.38 -13.12
C ALA A 164 72.53 -49.60 -12.66
N THR A 165 72.38 -49.41 -11.35
CA THR A 165 71.26 -48.64 -10.76
C THR A 165 71.30 -47.15 -11.17
N LEU A 166 72.51 -46.58 -11.28
CA LEU A 166 72.69 -45.20 -11.71
C LEU A 166 72.38 -45.01 -13.20
N ILE A 167 72.78 -45.97 -14.05
CA ILE A 167 72.44 -45.98 -15.48
C ILE A 167 70.92 -46.11 -15.66
N ASP A 168 70.28 -47.03 -14.96
CA ASP A 168 68.82 -47.22 -15.00
C ASP A 168 68.06 -45.95 -14.60
N PHE A 169 68.53 -45.26 -13.54
CA PHE A 169 67.94 -43.99 -13.13
C PHE A 169 68.15 -42.86 -14.17
N LEU A 170 69.30 -42.80 -14.84
CA LEU A 170 69.54 -41.85 -15.93
C LEU A 170 68.64 -42.13 -17.14
N SER A 171 68.44 -43.40 -17.49
CA SER A 171 67.49 -43.81 -18.53
C SER A 171 66.05 -43.43 -18.17
N PHE A 172 65.64 -43.65 -16.92
CA PHE A 172 64.33 -43.20 -16.42
C PHE A 172 64.14 -41.68 -16.54
N LEU A 173 65.17 -40.88 -16.26
CA LEU A 173 65.11 -39.42 -16.43
C LEU A 173 65.05 -39.00 -17.90
N GLN A 174 65.69 -39.76 -18.80
CA GLN A 174 65.63 -39.49 -20.23
C GLN A 174 64.24 -39.79 -20.83
N GLU A 175 63.54 -40.80 -20.30
CA GLU A 175 62.21 -41.18 -20.77
C GLU A 175 61.07 -40.38 -20.11
N TYR A 176 61.21 -40.00 -18.84
CA TYR A 176 60.13 -39.40 -18.03
C TYR A 176 60.49 -38.07 -17.33
N GLY A 177 61.58 -37.43 -17.76
CA GLY A 177 62.12 -36.21 -17.15
C GLY A 177 61.39 -34.90 -17.48
N GLU A 178 60.46 -34.90 -18.43
CA GLU A 178 59.56 -33.78 -18.75
C GLU A 178 58.34 -33.71 -17.80
#